data_AF-R4G2P1-F1
#
_entry.id   AF-R4G2P1-F1
#
_cell.length_a   1.000
_cell.length_b   1.000
_cell.length_c   1.000
_cell.angle_alpha   90.00
_cell.angle_beta   90.00
_cell.angle_gamma   90.00
#
_symmetry.space_group_name_H-M   'P 1'
#
loop_
_entity.id
_entity.type
_entity.pdbx_description
1 polymer ?
#
loop_
_entity_poly.entity_id
_entity_poly.type
_entity_poly.pdbx_seq_one_letter_code
_entity_poly.pdbx_strand_id
1 'polypeptide(L)'
;NSIFLLGYGMVEPCGHLDFYPNNGKEQPGCDISENPLPLTLVREGIEEASRVLLACNHVRAIKLFTESINSPCPYLGHRCPSYQHFIQGKCFNCGQNGTGCAIMGMHAQKTNLPAGSKFFIMTGRDAPYCRRHYRVTMDLAKPPKAEAW
;
A
#
# COMPACT_ATOMS: atom_id res chain seq x y z
N ASN A 1 -8.21 9.37 25.41
CA ASN A 1 -8.93 8.31 24.68
C ASN A 1 -8.07 7.80 23.54
N SER A 2 -7.78 6.49 23.60
CA SER A 2 -7.14 5.62 22.60
C SER A 2 -5.60 5.66 22.43
N ILE A 3 -4.92 4.96 23.34
CA ILE A 3 -3.57 4.38 23.18
C ILE A 3 -3.71 2.89 22.76
N PHE A 4 -4.51 2.59 21.75
CA PHE A 4 -4.57 1.24 21.16
C PHE A 4 -4.64 1.33 19.63
N LEU A 5 -3.60 1.94 19.05
CA LEU A 5 -3.18 1.63 17.68
C LEU A 5 -1.98 0.72 17.82
N LEU A 6 -2.24 -0.59 17.89
CA LEU A 6 -1.20 -1.62 17.86
C LEU A 6 -0.56 -1.57 16.47
N GLY A 7 0.54 -0.85 16.33
CA GLY A 7 1.29 -0.73 15.07
C GLY A 7 2.70 -0.25 15.39
N TYR A 8 3.72 -0.97 14.93
CA TYR A 8 5.12 -0.63 15.21
C TYR A 8 5.68 0.42 14.21
N GLY A 9 4.87 0.85 13.24
CA GLY A 9 5.23 1.89 12.28
C GLY A 9 4.84 3.29 12.75
N MET A 10 5.42 4.30 12.11
CA MET A 10 5.06 5.71 12.29
C MET A 10 4.12 6.16 11.16
N VAL A 11 3.12 6.99 11.49
CA VAL A 11 2.16 7.51 10.49
C VAL A 11 2.67 8.82 9.89
N GLU A 12 3.34 9.61 10.71
CA GLU A 12 3.95 10.88 10.37
C GLU A 12 5.05 10.66 9.32
N PRO A 13 5.04 11.43 8.22
CA PRO A 13 6.10 11.35 7.23
C PRO A 13 7.44 11.81 7.84
N CYS A 14 8.53 11.12 7.51
CA CYS A 14 9.87 11.43 7.97
C CYS A 14 10.93 11.46 6.86
N GLY A 15 10.55 11.22 5.61
CA GLY A 15 11.42 11.25 4.44
C GLY A 15 11.21 12.46 3.54
N HIS A 16 11.98 12.49 2.44
CA HIS A 16 11.63 13.34 1.30
C HIS A 16 10.45 12.73 0.52
N LEU A 17 10.47 11.40 0.40
CA LEU A 17 9.43 10.58 -0.21
C LEU A 17 8.96 9.58 0.85
N ASP A 18 7.69 9.64 1.21
CA ASP A 18 7.08 8.74 2.18
C ASP A 18 6.04 7.87 1.46
N PHE A 19 6.31 6.57 1.41
CA PHE A 19 5.44 5.60 0.74
C PHE A 19 4.54 4.89 1.73
N TYR A 20 3.26 4.76 1.37
CA TYR A 20 2.23 4.09 2.17
C TYR A 20 1.58 2.96 1.36
N PRO A 21 2.27 1.81 1.18
CA PRO A 21 1.68 0.63 0.54
C PRO A 21 0.42 0.19 1.28
N ASN A 22 -0.68 0.03 0.56
CA ASN A 22 -1.98 -0.37 1.15
C ASN A 22 -2.36 0.52 2.35
N ASN A 23 -2.23 1.84 2.19
CA ASN A 23 -2.48 2.84 3.25
C ASN A 23 -1.50 2.83 4.44
N GLY A 24 -0.43 2.00 4.39
CA GLY A 24 0.59 1.93 5.45
C GLY A 24 0.11 1.33 6.77
N LYS A 25 -1.04 0.63 6.77
CA LYS A 25 -1.65 0.03 7.97
C LYS A 25 -1.72 -1.48 7.86
N GLU A 26 -2.79 -1.99 7.27
CA GLU A 26 -3.06 -3.42 7.12
C GLU A 26 -2.59 -3.89 5.75
N GLN A 27 -1.63 -4.81 5.76
CA GLN A 27 -1.02 -5.34 4.55
C GLN A 27 -1.76 -6.62 4.11
N PRO A 28 -2.03 -6.80 2.81
CA PRO A 28 -2.68 -8.01 2.31
C PRO A 28 -1.98 -9.30 2.77
N GLY A 29 -2.74 -10.26 3.29
CA GLY A 29 -2.23 -11.52 3.84
C GLY A 29 -1.72 -11.46 5.27
N CYS A 30 -1.85 -10.32 5.96
CA CYS A 30 -1.57 -10.24 7.39
C CYS A 30 -2.81 -10.40 8.27
N ASP A 31 -4.04 -10.35 7.74
CA ASP A 31 -5.25 -10.59 8.54
C ASP A 31 -5.34 -12.05 9.02
N ILE A 32 -5.70 -12.23 10.29
CA ILE A 32 -5.93 -13.51 10.95
C ILE A 32 -7.10 -14.29 10.35
N SER A 33 -8.05 -13.61 9.69
CA SER A 33 -9.15 -14.27 8.97
C SER A 33 -8.65 -15.00 7.72
N GLU A 34 -7.61 -14.48 7.09
CA GLU A 34 -7.04 -15.02 5.85
C GLU A 34 -5.89 -16.00 6.09
N ASN A 35 -5.20 -15.89 7.23
CA ASN A 35 -4.14 -16.78 7.67
C ASN A 35 -4.36 -17.10 9.16
N PRO A 36 -5.12 -18.17 9.48
CA PRO A 36 -5.37 -18.54 10.87
C PRO A 36 -4.05 -18.79 11.57
N LEU A 37 -3.87 -18.16 12.74
CA LEU A 37 -2.69 -18.39 13.55
C LEU A 37 -2.57 -19.87 13.89
N PRO A 38 -1.35 -20.44 13.92
CA PRO A 38 -1.15 -21.80 14.38
C PRO A 38 -1.82 -22.00 15.74
N LEU A 39 -2.50 -23.15 15.93
CA LEU A 39 -3.22 -23.45 17.17
C LEU A 39 -2.31 -23.38 18.42
N THR A 40 -1.00 -23.55 18.24
CA THR A 40 0.05 -23.35 19.25
C THR A 40 0.13 -21.91 19.75
N LEU A 41 -0.02 -20.93 18.86
CA LEU A 41 0.01 -19.50 19.20
C LEU A 41 -1.27 -19.06 19.93
N VAL A 42 -2.41 -19.64 19.56
CA VAL A 42 -3.70 -19.39 20.25
C VAL A 42 -3.65 -19.93 21.69
N ARG A 43 -2.93 -21.03 21.92
CA ARG A 43 -2.67 -21.56 23.27
C ARG A 43 -1.76 -20.66 24.10
N GLU A 44 -0.89 -19.89 23.47
CA GLU A 44 0.01 -18.91 24.12
C GLU A 44 -0.68 -17.56 24.45
N GLY A 45 -1.90 -17.35 23.97
CA GLY A 45 -2.79 -16.25 24.37
C GLY A 45 -2.93 -15.11 23.35
N ILE A 46 -3.82 -14.16 23.66
CA ILE A 46 -4.19 -13.02 22.77
C ILE A 46 -3.01 -12.06 22.53
N GLU A 47 -2.08 -11.96 23.49
CA GLU A 47 -0.90 -11.08 23.38
C GLU A 47 0.06 -11.56 22.28
N GLU A 48 0.38 -12.85 22.23
CA GLU A 48 1.30 -13.42 21.24
C GLU A 48 0.68 -13.44 19.83
N ALA A 49 -0.63 -13.73 19.75
CA ALA A 49 -1.41 -13.55 18.53
C ALA A 49 -1.35 -12.11 17.99
N SER A 50 -1.44 -11.13 18.88
CA SER A 50 -1.31 -9.71 18.52
C SER A 50 0.12 -9.40 18.03
N ARG A 51 1.16 -9.90 18.69
CA ARG A 51 2.56 -9.69 18.28
C ARG A 51 2.85 -10.23 16.89
N VAL A 52 2.32 -11.41 16.53
CA VAL A 52 2.52 -11.98 15.19
C VAL A 52 1.83 -11.18 14.10
N LEU A 53 0.60 -10.72 14.34
CA LEU A 53 -0.12 -9.83 13.41
C LEU A 53 0.65 -8.52 13.17
N LEU A 54 1.12 -7.90 14.25
CA LEU A 54 1.92 -6.67 14.20
C LEU A 54 3.24 -6.88 13.48
N ALA A 55 3.91 -7.98 13.80
CA ALA A 55 5.12 -8.38 13.12
C ALA A 55 4.87 -8.57 11.62
N CYS A 56 3.78 -9.22 11.19
CA CYS A 56 3.46 -9.42 9.77
C CYS A 56 3.36 -8.09 9.01
N ASN A 57 2.58 -7.13 9.53
CA ASN A 57 2.43 -5.82 8.91
C ASN A 57 3.77 -5.06 8.91
N HIS A 58 4.49 -5.09 10.02
CA HIS A 58 5.76 -4.36 10.18
C HIS A 58 6.86 -4.91 9.27
N VAL A 59 7.07 -6.23 9.22
CA VAL A 59 8.09 -6.86 8.37
C VAL A 59 7.77 -6.77 6.89
N ARG A 60 6.54 -6.39 6.51
CA ARG A 60 6.18 -6.18 5.09
C ARG A 60 7.07 -5.14 4.44
N ALA A 61 7.48 -4.09 5.15
CA ALA A 61 8.39 -3.06 4.62
C ALA A 61 9.70 -3.68 4.09
N ILE A 62 10.29 -4.61 4.85
CA ILE A 62 11.51 -5.33 4.45
C ILE A 62 11.24 -6.20 3.22
N LYS A 63 10.12 -6.95 3.21
CA LYS A 63 9.74 -7.81 2.07
C LYS A 63 9.58 -7.03 0.77
N LEU A 64 8.88 -5.89 0.82
CA LEU A 64 8.69 -5.01 -0.34
C LEU A 64 10.01 -4.38 -0.80
N PHE A 65 10.85 -3.93 0.14
CA PHE A 65 12.18 -3.39 -0.19
C PHE A 65 13.06 -4.46 -0.87
N THR A 66 13.14 -5.66 -0.30
CA THR A 66 13.92 -6.77 -0.88
C THR A 66 13.45 -7.11 -2.28
N GLU A 67 12.14 -7.20 -2.51
CA GLU A 67 11.61 -7.47 -3.86
C GLU A 67 11.95 -6.35 -4.84
N SER A 68 11.95 -5.08 -4.40
CA SER A 68 12.25 -3.93 -5.27
C SER A 68 13.67 -3.93 -5.88
N ILE A 69 14.62 -4.69 -5.34
CA ILE A 69 16.01 -4.72 -5.80
C ILE A 69 16.10 -5.23 -7.25
N ASN A 70 15.46 -6.37 -7.53
CA ASN A 70 15.56 -7.08 -8.81
C ASN A 70 14.20 -7.33 -9.49
N SER A 71 13.14 -6.64 -9.05
CA SER A 71 11.81 -6.82 -9.64
C SER A 71 11.70 -6.12 -11.00
N PRO A 72 11.07 -6.76 -12.01
CA PRO A 72 10.70 -6.09 -13.27
C PRO A 72 9.54 -5.09 -13.07
N CYS A 73 8.94 -5.06 -11.89
CA CYS A 73 7.90 -4.13 -11.50
C CYS A 73 8.50 -3.04 -10.60
N PRO A 74 8.44 -1.76 -11.00
CA PRO A 74 9.24 -0.72 -10.37
C PRO A 74 8.63 -0.17 -9.08
N TYR A 75 7.54 -0.75 -8.55
CA TYR A 75 6.81 -0.19 -7.42
C TYR A 75 6.49 1.31 -7.58
N LEU A 76 5.79 1.65 -8.68
CA LEU A 76 5.38 3.01 -8.99
C LEU A 76 4.32 3.51 -8.00
N GLY A 77 4.72 4.37 -7.08
CA GLY A 77 3.83 5.05 -6.15
C GLY A 77 3.28 6.35 -6.75
N HIS A 78 2.04 6.68 -6.41
CA HIS A 78 1.35 7.89 -6.86
C HIS A 78 1.23 8.90 -5.73
N ARG A 79 1.68 10.13 -6.00
CA ARG A 79 1.59 11.24 -5.05
C ARG A 79 0.13 11.63 -4.89
N CYS A 80 -0.37 11.66 -3.66
CA CYS A 80 -1.77 11.98 -3.41
C CYS A 80 -1.97 12.64 -2.04
N PRO A 81 -3.02 13.46 -1.83
CA PRO A 81 -3.29 14.05 -0.52
C PRO A 81 -3.71 13.02 0.54
N SER A 82 -4.39 11.95 0.11
CA SER A 82 -4.81 10.85 0.98
C SER A 82 -4.99 9.55 0.20
N TYR A 83 -4.97 8.42 0.92
CA TYR A 83 -5.26 7.12 0.34
C TYR A 83 -6.65 7.06 -0.32
N GLN A 84 -7.63 7.76 0.24
CA GLN A 84 -8.98 7.82 -0.33
C GLN A 84 -9.00 8.45 -1.72
N HIS A 85 -8.22 9.51 -1.95
CA HIS A 85 -8.10 10.11 -3.28
C HIS A 85 -7.40 9.16 -4.26
N PHE A 86 -6.42 8.39 -3.76
CA PHE A 86 -5.71 7.41 -4.56
C PHE A 86 -6.64 6.27 -5.04
N ILE A 87 -7.42 5.65 -4.14
CA ILE A 87 -8.34 4.57 -4.54
C ILE A 87 -9.52 5.05 -5.39
N GLN A 88 -9.87 6.34 -5.32
CA GLN A 88 -10.84 6.98 -6.23
C GLN A 88 -10.24 7.30 -7.61
N GLY A 89 -8.97 6.97 -7.87
CA GLY A 89 -8.30 7.22 -9.15
C GLY A 89 -7.97 8.69 -9.43
N LYS A 90 -8.07 9.57 -8.43
CA LYS A 90 -7.87 11.03 -8.59
C LYS A 90 -6.40 11.43 -8.81
N CYS A 91 -5.46 10.55 -8.49
CA CYS A 91 -4.01 10.80 -8.51
C CYS A 91 -3.24 9.90 -9.50
N PHE A 92 -3.91 9.38 -10.54
CA PHE A 92 -3.32 8.39 -11.44
C PHE A 92 -2.19 8.94 -12.33
N ASN A 93 -2.19 10.23 -12.65
CA ASN A 93 -1.23 10.82 -13.59
C ASN A 93 0.06 11.27 -12.86
N CYS A 94 1.23 10.92 -13.39
CA CYS A 94 2.53 11.36 -12.85
C CYS A 94 2.86 12.83 -13.16
N GLY A 95 2.05 13.51 -13.98
CA GLY A 95 2.26 14.89 -14.41
C GLY A 95 3.38 15.00 -15.46
N GLN A 96 3.42 16.14 -16.17
CA GLN A 96 4.40 16.38 -17.23
C GLN A 96 5.86 16.37 -16.71
N ASN A 97 6.05 16.81 -15.47
CA ASN A 97 7.37 16.86 -14.82
C ASN A 97 7.70 15.57 -14.04
N GLY A 98 6.85 14.54 -14.11
CA GLY A 98 7.04 13.25 -13.42
C GLY A 98 6.85 13.28 -11.89
N THR A 99 6.64 14.45 -11.29
CA THR A 99 6.57 14.65 -9.83
C THR A 99 5.32 14.09 -9.15
N GLY A 100 4.34 13.64 -9.92
CA GLY A 100 3.15 12.94 -9.46
C GLY A 100 3.40 11.47 -9.15
N CYS A 101 4.58 10.92 -9.48
CA CYS A 101 4.94 9.54 -9.17
C CYS A 101 6.37 9.43 -8.65
N ALA A 102 6.65 8.35 -7.93
CA ALA A 102 7.99 7.99 -7.50
C ALA A 102 8.14 6.48 -7.41
N ILE A 103 9.36 5.98 -7.59
CA ILE A 103 9.70 4.57 -7.42
C ILE A 103 9.96 4.30 -5.93
N MET A 104 9.26 3.33 -5.36
CA MET A 104 9.51 2.87 -3.99
C MET A 104 10.62 1.81 -3.98
N GLY A 105 11.47 1.85 -2.95
CA GLY A 105 12.48 0.83 -2.69
C GLY A 105 13.88 1.19 -3.20
N MET A 106 14.66 0.20 -3.62
CA MET A 106 16.08 0.35 -3.93
C MET A 106 16.36 1.39 -5.04
N HIS A 107 15.46 1.49 -6.01
CA HIS A 107 15.59 2.40 -7.16
C HIS A 107 14.94 3.77 -6.93
N ALA A 108 14.60 4.12 -5.68
CA ALA A 108 14.07 5.43 -5.35
C ALA A 108 15.09 6.53 -5.70
N GLN A 109 14.63 7.55 -6.43
CA GLN A 109 15.47 8.64 -6.90
C GLN A 109 15.31 9.89 -6.03
N LYS A 110 16.36 10.71 -5.96
CA LYS A 110 16.28 12.02 -5.34
C LYS A 110 15.33 12.91 -6.15
N THR A 111 14.49 13.67 -5.46
CA THR A 111 13.56 14.60 -6.08
C THR A 111 13.68 15.98 -5.43
N ASN A 112 13.20 17.02 -6.12
CA ASN A 112 13.04 18.36 -5.57
C ASN A 112 11.66 18.56 -4.92
N LEU A 113 10.98 17.47 -4.56
CA LEU A 113 9.69 17.55 -3.89
C LEU A 113 9.87 18.03 -2.44
N PRO A 114 8.85 18.71 -1.87
CA PRO A 114 8.85 19.03 -0.45
C PRO A 114 8.98 17.77 0.41
N ALA A 115 9.74 17.88 1.51
CA ALA A 115 9.81 16.81 2.51
C ALA A 115 8.42 16.44 3.01
N GLY A 116 8.23 15.15 3.31
CA GLY A 116 6.96 14.56 3.67
C GLY A 116 5.95 14.40 2.54
N SER A 117 6.42 14.40 1.29
CA SER A 117 5.58 14.09 0.14
C SER A 117 5.10 12.64 0.20
N LYS A 118 3.77 12.46 0.28
CA LYS A 118 3.12 11.15 0.45
C LYS A 118 2.82 10.49 -0.88
N PHE A 119 3.20 9.22 -0.99
CA PHE A 119 2.96 8.35 -2.13
C PHE A 119 2.17 7.12 -1.71
N PHE A 120 1.21 6.72 -2.53
CA PHE A 120 0.38 5.56 -2.29
C PHE A 120 0.54 4.55 -3.43
N ILE A 121 0.52 3.28 -3.07
CA ILE A 121 0.63 2.12 -3.96
C ILE A 121 -0.17 0.97 -3.35
N MET A 122 -0.75 0.09 -4.17
CA MET A 122 -1.29 -1.18 -3.66
C MET A 122 -0.32 -2.31 -4.02
N THR A 123 -0.17 -3.25 -3.10
CA THR A 123 0.62 -4.46 -3.32
C THR A 123 -0.26 -5.70 -3.13
N GLY A 124 0.20 -6.83 -3.62
CA GLY A 124 -0.46 -8.11 -3.47
C GLY A 124 -0.23 -8.75 -2.12
N ARG A 125 -1.04 -9.77 -1.85
CA ARG A 125 -0.92 -10.68 -0.70
C ARG A 125 0.43 -11.40 -0.67
N ASP A 126 0.75 -12.04 -1.80
CA ASP A 126 1.88 -12.96 -1.98
C ASP A 126 2.90 -12.42 -2.99
N ALA A 127 4.12 -12.96 -2.94
CA ALA A 127 5.17 -12.62 -3.88
C ALA A 127 4.84 -13.16 -5.29
N PRO A 128 5.11 -12.43 -6.39
CA PRO A 128 5.58 -11.05 -6.38
C PRO A 128 4.49 -10.07 -5.87
N TYR A 129 4.84 -9.28 -4.86
CA TYR A 129 3.90 -8.36 -4.20
C TYR A 129 3.62 -7.14 -5.08
N CYS A 130 4.55 -6.76 -5.97
CA CYS A 130 4.35 -5.61 -6.82
C CYS A 130 3.11 -5.75 -7.70
N ARG A 131 2.34 -4.66 -7.83
CA ARG A 131 1.19 -4.57 -8.74
C ARG A 131 1.36 -3.36 -9.66
N ARG A 132 0.74 -3.44 -10.84
CA ARG A 132 0.65 -2.34 -11.79
C ARG A 132 -0.74 -1.73 -11.70
N HIS A 133 -0.79 -0.40 -11.64
CA HIS A 133 -2.04 0.34 -11.59
C HIS A 133 -2.46 0.74 -13.00
N TYR A 134 -3.72 0.45 -13.34
CA TYR A 134 -4.34 0.83 -14.60
C TYR A 134 -5.59 1.66 -14.31
N ARG A 135 -5.83 2.70 -15.11
CA ARG A 135 -7.08 3.46 -15.09
C ARG A 135 -7.87 3.10 -16.34
N VAL A 136 -9.04 2.50 -16.17
CA VAL A 136 -9.95 2.16 -17.25
C VAL A 136 -11.11 3.16 -17.23
N THR A 137 -11.42 3.73 -18.40
CA THR A 137 -12.59 4.58 -18.61
C THR A 137 -13.51 3.86 -19.58
N MET A 138 -14.77 3.68 -19.18
CA MET A 138 -15.77 2.97 -19.98
C MET A 138 -16.92 3.94 -20.28
N ASP A 139 -17.16 4.20 -21.55
CA ASP A 139 -18.34 4.94 -22.00
C ASP A 139 -19.45 3.93 -22.29
N LEU A 140 -20.48 3.92 -21.44
CA LEU A 140 -21.62 3.03 -21.61
C LEU A 140 -22.54 3.57 -22.73
N ALA A 141 -23.08 2.66 -23.53
CA ALA A 141 -24.13 3.00 -24.48
C ALA A 141 -25.37 3.55 -23.74
N LYS A 142 -26.09 4.47 -24.38
CA LYS A 142 -27.38 5.00 -23.88
C LYS A 142 -28.53 4.46 -24.75
N PRO A 143 -28.87 3.16 -24.64
CA PRO A 143 -29.95 2.60 -25.44
C PRO A 143 -31.32 3.15 -24.99
N PRO A 144 -32.30 3.27 -25.90
CA PRO A 144 -33.67 3.68 -25.54
C PRO A 144 -34.37 2.76 -24.54
N LYS A 145 -33.92 1.49 -24.46
CA LYS A 145 -34.30 0.53 -23.43
C LYS A 145 -33.02 0.01 -22.79
N ALA A 146 -32.82 0.32 -21.51
CA ALA A 146 -31.81 -0.32 -20.69
C ALA A 146 -32.48 -1.44 -19.88
N GLU A 147 -31.79 -2.56 -19.72
CA GLU A 147 -32.22 -3.58 -18.77
C GLU A 147 -32.07 -3.06 -17.33
N ALA A 148 -32.98 -3.45 -16.44
CA ALA A 148 -33.11 -2.90 -15.09
C ALA A 148 -32.33 -3.67 -14.02
N TRP A 149 -31.26 -4.36 -14.40
CA TRP A 149 -30.46 -5.18 -13.48
C TRP A 149 -29.74 -4.34 -12.42
#